data_AF-A0A979HLL6-F1
#
_entry.id   AF-A0A979HLL6-F1
#
_cell.length_a   1.000
_cell.length_b   1.000
_cell.length_c   1.000
_cell.angle_alpha   90.00
_cell.angle_beta   90.00
_cell.angle_gamma   90.00
#
_symmetry.space_group_name_H-M   'P 1'
#
loop_
_entity.id
_entity.type
_entity.pdbx_description
1 polymer ?
#
loop_
_entity_poly.entity_id
_entity_poly.type
_entity_poly.pdbx_seq_one_letter_code
_entity_poly.pdbx_strand_id
1 'polypeptide(L)'
;MVLAFQSLETIAGEVSIAPIPGKRVEHQGVKIELLGQIELYHERGHFYDFTSLVRELDVAGEIYERKTYPFEFSTVEMPYDSYNGTNVRLRYILKVRIGRPYATIVVEYRDFCFQFLVARLFLMVSTIIIGLSICVFTCVVSVFGMLFLPTDEDRAKVRKTYADVMETYQSQYAMYKAWLDEDARASAILVASMEVHLTGDVVILASAHLVWTHLRDRYVSIGDALYLAMVRQEQSLQQRDALVDEFYTQTTQLSSIWCQLDSLVPDVCRTCKCCQRQRSHMDLRRIYDFLTRLRSEYESTRAQLLARHPRVTLMEALPEIRLREAGALVLPSGCSYYSFGTFITDSRFLYFAITYFFTSCAIYQ
;
A
#
# COMPACT_ATOMS: atom_id res chain seq x y z
N MET A 1 11.56 -4.31 7.02
CA MET A 1 10.85 -5.58 6.75
C MET A 1 11.09 -6.49 7.93
N VAL A 2 10.09 -6.65 8.80
CA VAL A 2 10.20 -7.53 9.98
C VAL A 2 9.60 -8.88 9.57
N LEU A 3 10.36 -9.95 9.72
CA LEU A 3 9.91 -11.31 9.40
C LEU A 3 8.89 -11.74 10.46
N ALA A 4 7.79 -12.35 10.03
CA ALA A 4 6.74 -12.89 10.89
C ALA A 4 6.73 -14.42 10.77
N PHE A 5 6.81 -15.14 11.90
CA PHE A 5 6.83 -16.61 11.95
C PHE A 5 5.70 -17.16 12.86
N GLN A 6 5.23 -18.38 12.58
CA GLN A 6 4.23 -19.12 13.36
C GLN A 6 4.87 -20.23 14.21
N SER A 7 4.14 -20.73 15.21
CA SER A 7 4.62 -21.79 16.12
C SER A 7 4.91 -23.07 15.35
N LEU A 8 6.01 -23.75 15.70
CA LEU A 8 6.49 -24.99 15.05
C LEU A 8 6.97 -24.83 13.61
N GLU A 9 7.08 -23.61 13.09
CA GLU A 9 7.72 -23.37 11.80
C GLU A 9 9.23 -23.55 11.88
N THR A 10 9.81 -24.03 10.78
CA THR A 10 11.26 -24.14 10.62
C THR A 10 11.84 -22.76 10.29
N ILE A 11 12.73 -22.26 11.14
CA ILE A 11 13.46 -21.01 10.88
C ILE A 11 14.76 -21.35 10.17
N ALA A 12 14.84 -21.05 8.88
CA ALA A 12 16.03 -21.26 8.07
C ALA A 12 16.53 -19.95 7.44
N GLY A 13 17.84 -19.87 7.21
CA GLY A 13 18.45 -18.71 6.58
C GLY A 13 19.94 -18.90 6.33
N GLU A 14 20.60 -17.81 5.93
CA GLU A 14 22.02 -17.80 5.60
C GLU A 14 22.72 -16.65 6.32
N VAL A 15 23.84 -16.94 6.98
CA VAL A 15 24.73 -15.94 7.59
C VAL A 15 25.90 -15.72 6.66
N SER A 16 26.00 -14.53 6.06
CA SER A 16 27.15 -14.15 5.24
C SER A 16 28.15 -13.31 6.04
N ILE A 17 29.39 -13.76 6.11
CA ILE A 17 30.48 -13.05 6.77
C ILE A 17 31.44 -12.55 5.68
N ALA A 18 31.53 -11.23 5.54
CA ALA A 18 32.43 -10.58 4.59
C ALA A 18 33.58 -9.89 5.34
N PRO A 19 34.82 -10.43 5.30
CA PRO A 19 35.98 -9.74 5.86
C PRO A 19 36.30 -8.48 5.05
N ILE A 20 36.97 -7.52 5.70
CA ILE A 20 37.46 -6.31 5.04
C ILE A 20 38.55 -6.73 4.05
N PRO A 21 38.51 -6.29 2.78
CA PRO A 21 39.49 -6.70 1.78
C PRO A 21 40.91 -6.38 2.25
N GLY A 22 41.77 -7.40 2.25
CA GLY A 22 43.17 -7.31 2.70
C GLY A 22 43.42 -7.60 4.19
N LYS A 23 42.38 -7.92 4.98
CA LYS A 23 42.53 -8.36 6.38
C LYS A 23 41.93 -9.75 6.59
N ARG A 24 42.72 -10.67 7.15
CA ARG A 24 42.22 -11.98 7.59
C ARG A 24 41.50 -11.85 8.93
N VAL A 25 40.42 -12.62 9.10
CA VAL A 25 39.68 -12.68 10.37
C VAL A 25 39.92 -14.05 11.00
N GLU A 26 40.79 -14.10 12.00
CA GLU A 26 40.98 -15.27 12.86
C GLU A 26 39.83 -15.35 13.87
N HIS A 27 39.16 -16.50 13.94
CA HIS A 27 38.05 -16.74 14.86
C HIS A 27 38.20 -18.06 15.63
N GLN A 28 37.70 -18.10 16.86
CA GLN A 28 37.62 -19.30 17.71
C GLN A 28 36.30 -20.07 17.52
N GLY A 29 35.48 -19.65 16.56
CA GLY A 29 34.23 -20.30 16.20
C GLY A 29 33.15 -19.28 15.87
N VAL A 30 32.23 -19.68 15.00
CA VAL A 30 31.05 -18.92 14.61
C VAL A 30 29.83 -19.66 15.10
N LYS A 31 28.97 -18.99 15.87
CA LYS A 31 27.73 -19.56 16.41
C LYS A 31 26.55 -18.66 16.10
N ILE A 32 25.39 -19.25 15.90
CA ILE A 32 24.11 -18.54 15.82
C ILE A 32 23.21 -19.03 16.96
N GLU A 33 22.61 -18.09 17.67
CA GLU A 33 21.74 -18.32 18.81
C GLU A 33 20.36 -17.75 18.47
N LEU A 34 19.30 -18.55 18.65
CA LEU A 34 17.93 -18.08 18.65
C LEU A 34 17.49 -17.88 20.10
N LEU A 35 17.14 -16.65 20.44
CA LEU A 35 16.78 -16.25 21.81
C LEU A 35 15.36 -15.69 21.84
N GLY A 36 14.54 -16.21 22.76
CA GLY A 36 13.29 -15.58 23.20
C GLY A 36 13.54 -14.91 24.54
N GLN A 37 13.43 -13.59 24.60
CA GLN A 37 13.78 -12.79 25.78
C GLN A 37 12.61 -11.94 26.28
N ILE A 38 12.51 -11.83 27.60
CA ILE A 38 11.65 -10.87 28.29
C ILE A 38 12.54 -9.78 28.89
N GLU A 39 12.23 -8.53 28.56
CA GLU A 39 12.87 -7.32 29.05
C GLU A 39 11.88 -6.55 29.93
N LEU A 40 12.27 -6.30 31.18
CA LEU A 40 11.50 -5.48 32.12
C LEU A 40 12.11 -4.08 32.14
N TYR A 41 11.34 -3.02 31.84
CA TYR A 41 11.88 -1.66 31.78
C TYR A 41 12.36 -1.12 33.14
N HIS A 42 11.90 -1.71 34.24
CA HIS A 42 12.34 -1.38 35.59
C HIS A 42 13.72 -1.95 35.94
N GLU A 43 14.09 -3.08 35.33
CA GLU A 43 15.37 -3.79 35.55
C GLU A 43 16.26 -3.64 34.31
N ARG A 44 16.56 -2.38 33.94
CA ARG A 44 17.33 -2.06 32.73
C ARG A 44 18.63 -2.87 32.67
N GLY A 45 18.78 -3.67 31.60
CA GLY A 45 19.97 -4.48 31.33
C GLY A 45 19.87 -5.95 31.75
N HIS A 46 18.80 -6.34 32.44
CA HIS A 46 18.49 -7.74 32.72
C HIS A 46 17.53 -8.29 31.67
N PHE A 47 17.94 -9.40 31.04
CA PHE A 47 17.13 -10.15 30.10
C PHE A 47 16.82 -11.51 30.69
N TYR A 48 15.55 -11.90 30.64
CA TYR A 48 15.10 -13.23 31.04
C TYR A 48 14.90 -14.06 29.77
N ASP A 49 15.81 -15.00 29.53
CA ASP A 49 15.77 -15.88 28.37
C ASP A 49 14.85 -17.07 28.66
N PHE A 50 13.74 -17.18 27.93
CA PHE A 50 12.79 -18.29 28.06
C PHE A 50 12.97 -19.35 26.95
N THR A 51 13.55 -18.97 25.82
CA THR A 51 13.95 -19.89 24.73
C THR A 51 15.39 -19.57 24.35
N SER A 52 16.25 -20.59 24.27
CA SER A 52 17.64 -20.44 23.82
C SER A 52 18.08 -21.67 23.03
N LEU A 53 18.16 -21.52 21.70
CA LEU A 53 18.70 -22.55 20.81
C LEU A 53 20.03 -22.06 20.24
N VAL A 54 21.04 -22.94 20.19
CA VAL A 54 22.38 -22.59 19.70
C VAL A 54 22.78 -23.55 18.61
N ARG A 55 23.33 -23.02 17.51
CA ARG A 55 23.91 -23.81 16.42
C ARG A 55 25.30 -23.30 16.08
N GLU A 56 26.25 -24.22 16.03
CA GLU A 56 27.62 -23.92 15.61
C GLU A 56 27.70 -23.95 14.08
N LEU A 57 28.19 -22.86 13.49
CA LEU A 57 28.29 -22.67 12.04
C LEU A 57 29.70 -22.98 11.52
N ASP A 58 30.72 -22.65 12.32
CA ASP A 58 32.12 -22.94 11.99
C ASP A 58 32.95 -23.14 13.25
N VAL A 59 33.97 -23.98 13.15
CA VAL A 59 34.97 -24.23 14.20
C VAL A 59 36.03 -23.13 14.21
N ALA A 60 37.03 -23.22 15.09
CA ALA A 60 38.13 -22.25 15.09
C ALA A 60 38.89 -22.29 13.74
N GLY A 61 39.13 -21.12 13.14
CA GLY A 61 39.69 -21.00 11.81
C GLY A 61 39.97 -19.57 11.37
N GLU A 62 40.29 -19.41 10.09
CA GLU A 62 40.60 -18.11 9.48
C GLU A 62 39.70 -17.88 8.25
N ILE A 63 39.07 -16.71 8.19
CA ILE A 63 38.23 -16.30 7.06
C ILE A 63 38.99 -15.27 6.22
N TYR A 64 39.30 -15.66 4.98
CA TYR A 64 40.01 -14.83 3.99
C TYR A 64 39.05 -14.14 3.01
N GLU A 65 38.02 -14.85 2.57
CA GLU A 65 37.03 -14.38 1.60
C GLU A 65 35.62 -14.39 2.21
N ARG A 66 34.64 -13.80 1.51
CA ARG A 66 33.24 -13.86 1.92
C ARG A 66 32.80 -15.33 1.99
N LYS A 67 32.37 -15.78 3.16
CA LYS A 67 31.84 -17.12 3.39
C LYS A 67 30.41 -17.04 3.90
N THR A 68 29.54 -17.87 3.34
CA THR A 68 28.12 -17.94 3.71
C THR A 68 27.83 -19.26 4.39
N TYR A 69 27.16 -19.21 5.54
CA TYR A 69 26.82 -20.36 6.37
C TYR A 69 25.30 -20.52 6.42
N PRO A 70 24.75 -21.60 5.86
CA PRO A 70 23.33 -21.91 6.01
C PRO A 70 23.05 -22.38 7.45
N PHE A 71 21.90 -21.97 8.00
CA PHE A 71 21.40 -22.44 9.28
C PHE A 71 19.92 -22.80 9.19
N GLU A 72 19.51 -23.70 10.07
CA GLU A 72 18.14 -24.16 10.18
C GLU A 72 17.83 -24.51 11.64
N PHE A 73 16.68 -24.07 12.16
CA PHE A 73 16.13 -24.51 13.42
C PHE A 73 14.77 -25.16 13.13
N SER A 74 14.71 -26.49 13.24
CA SER A 74 13.49 -27.26 13.03
C SER A 74 12.61 -27.23 14.29
N THR A 75 11.29 -27.22 14.10
CA THR A 75 10.30 -27.40 15.18
C THR A 75 10.55 -26.49 16.39
N VAL A 76 10.73 -25.19 16.15
CA VAL A 76 11.01 -24.24 17.23
C VAL A 76 9.73 -23.97 18.00
N GLU A 77 9.76 -24.28 19.30
CA GLU A 77 8.71 -23.89 20.23
C GLU A 77 8.88 -22.43 20.63
N MET A 78 7.93 -21.61 20.22
CA MET A 78 7.82 -20.19 20.57
C MET A 78 6.52 -20.02 21.37
N PRO A 79 6.56 -20.17 22.70
CA PRO A 79 5.35 -20.31 23.53
C PRO A 79 4.56 -19.01 23.69
N TYR A 80 5.17 -17.86 23.43
CA TYR A 80 4.58 -16.55 23.71
C TYR A 80 4.62 -15.61 22.50
N ASP A 81 3.61 -14.76 22.39
CA ASP A 81 3.55 -13.68 21.40
C ASP A 81 4.63 -12.62 21.62
N SER A 82 5.15 -12.07 20.52
CA SER A 82 5.94 -10.84 20.60
C SER A 82 5.07 -9.71 21.14
N TYR A 83 5.53 -9.10 22.23
CA TYR A 83 4.76 -8.09 22.95
C TYR A 83 5.62 -6.86 23.20
N ASN A 84 5.10 -5.68 22.91
CA ASN A 84 5.77 -4.43 23.22
C ASN A 84 4.82 -3.53 24.02
N GLY A 85 4.91 -3.63 25.35
CA GLY A 85 4.08 -2.85 26.26
C GLY A 85 4.84 -1.72 26.95
N THR A 86 4.19 -1.11 27.95
CA THR A 86 4.75 0.03 28.69
C THR A 86 5.81 -0.39 29.71
N ASN A 87 5.65 -1.55 30.35
CA ASN A 87 6.52 -2.01 31.46
C ASN A 87 7.32 -3.27 31.11
N VAL A 88 6.90 -4.00 30.06
CA VAL A 88 7.47 -5.29 29.66
C VAL A 88 7.55 -5.34 28.14
N ARG A 89 8.64 -5.90 27.63
CA ARG A 89 8.84 -6.22 26.21
C ARG A 89 9.26 -7.67 26.06
N LEU A 90 8.57 -8.40 25.19
CA LEU A 90 8.88 -9.78 24.82
C LEU A 90 9.30 -9.79 23.35
N ARG A 91 10.51 -10.27 23.06
CA ARG A 91 11.10 -10.26 21.72
C ARG A 91 11.82 -11.57 21.40
N TYR A 92 11.85 -11.89 20.11
CA TYR A 92 12.64 -12.99 19.55
C TYR A 92 13.78 -12.43 18.70
N ILE A 93 14.98 -12.99 18.89
CA ILE A 93 16.21 -12.45 18.30
C ILE A 93 17.07 -13.60 17.78
N LEU A 94 17.60 -13.42 16.56
CA LEU A 94 18.72 -14.19 16.05
C LEU A 94 20.01 -13.45 16.36
N LYS A 95 20.89 -14.07 17.14
CA LYS A 95 22.16 -13.51 17.58
C LYS A 95 23.30 -14.32 16.98
N VAL A 96 24.10 -13.70 16.12
CA VAL A 96 25.31 -14.30 15.55
C VAL A 96 26.50 -13.85 16.38
N ARG A 97 27.32 -14.80 16.84
CA ARG A 97 28.52 -14.55 17.65
C ARG A 97 29.76 -15.12 16.96
N ILE A 98 30.76 -14.27 16.78
CA ILE A 98 32.09 -14.64 16.25
C ILE A 98 33.10 -14.44 17.37
N GLY A 99 33.59 -15.54 17.94
CA GLY A 99 34.65 -15.49 18.95
C GLY A 99 35.98 -15.15 18.29
N ARG A 100 36.75 -14.19 18.83
CA ARG A 100 38.08 -13.83 18.33
C ARG A 100 39.11 -14.00 19.46
N PRO A 101 40.33 -14.47 19.16
CA PRO A 101 41.34 -14.76 20.19
C PRO A 101 41.92 -13.51 20.86
N TYR A 102 42.13 -12.43 20.09
CA TYR A 102 42.83 -11.21 20.55
C TYR A 102 42.00 -9.93 20.40
N ALA A 103 40.73 -10.06 20.00
CA ALA A 103 39.84 -8.94 19.74
C ALA A 103 38.49 -9.14 20.43
N THR A 104 37.71 -8.07 20.54
CA THR A 104 36.34 -8.15 21.05
C THR A 104 35.50 -9.10 20.19
N ILE A 105 34.64 -9.84 20.87
CA ILE A 105 33.68 -10.75 20.25
C ILE A 105 32.73 -9.93 19.40
N VAL A 106 32.59 -10.29 18.13
CA VAL A 106 31.63 -9.62 17.24
C VAL A 106 30.28 -10.29 17.47
N VAL A 107 29.27 -9.49 17.80
CA VAL A 107 27.91 -9.96 18.02
C VAL A 107 26.97 -9.12 17.17
N GLU A 108 26.17 -9.78 16.35
CA GLU A 108 25.14 -9.16 15.50
C GLU A 108 23.77 -9.69 15.88
N TYR A 109 22.78 -8.80 15.98
CA TYR A 109 21.42 -9.12 16.39
C TYR A 109 20.44 -8.83 15.24
N ARG A 110 19.51 -9.75 15.02
CA ARG A 110 18.37 -9.59 14.11
C ARG A 110 17.08 -9.89 14.85
N ASP A 111 16.28 -8.86 15.09
CA ASP A 111 14.95 -8.98 15.65
C ASP A 111 13.97 -9.48 14.59
N PHE A 112 13.02 -10.31 15.02
CA PHE A 112 11.84 -10.68 14.23
C PHE A 112 10.61 -10.78 15.13
N CYS A 113 9.43 -10.65 14.54
CA CYS A 113 8.17 -10.73 15.27
C CYS A 113 7.60 -12.14 15.17
N PHE A 114 7.07 -12.62 16.28
CA PHE A 114 6.35 -13.88 16.38
C PHE A 114 4.92 -13.60 16.81
N GLN A 115 3.95 -14.24 16.13
CA GLN A 115 2.54 -14.13 16.47
C GLN A 115 1.90 -15.53 16.56
N PHE A 116 1.70 -15.96 17.79
CA PHE A 116 0.88 -17.05 18.27
C PHE A 116 -0.62 -16.75 18.04
N LEU A 117 -1.19 -17.32 16.99
CA LEU A 117 -2.61 -17.18 16.65
C LEU A 117 -3.52 -18.02 17.59
N VAL A 118 -3.48 -17.80 18.91
CA VAL A 118 -4.33 -18.54 19.88
C VAL A 118 -5.80 -18.23 19.71
N ALA A 119 -6.13 -16.99 19.34
CA ALA A 119 -7.51 -16.61 19.02
C ALA A 119 -8.07 -17.41 17.83
N ARG A 120 -7.21 -17.92 16.94
CA ARG A 120 -7.63 -18.84 15.88
C ARG A 120 -7.76 -20.28 16.36
N LEU A 121 -6.98 -20.77 17.33
CA LEU A 121 -7.14 -22.15 17.81
C LEU A 121 -8.48 -22.34 18.54
N PHE A 122 -8.96 -21.37 19.32
CA PHE A 122 -10.26 -21.49 20.01
C PHE A 122 -11.46 -21.39 19.04
N LEU A 123 -11.40 -20.48 18.07
CA LEU A 123 -12.43 -20.35 17.03
C LEU A 123 -12.36 -21.50 16.02
N MET A 124 -11.17 -21.95 15.62
CA MET A 124 -10.97 -23.14 14.81
C MET A 124 -11.41 -24.39 15.56
N VAL A 125 -11.03 -24.60 16.83
CA VAL A 125 -11.52 -25.76 17.59
C VAL A 125 -13.04 -25.71 17.73
N SER A 126 -13.66 -24.54 17.91
CA SER A 126 -15.13 -24.45 17.93
C SER A 126 -15.77 -24.74 16.55
N THR A 127 -15.22 -24.25 15.45
CA THR A 127 -15.75 -24.48 14.09
C THR A 127 -15.37 -25.85 13.53
N ILE A 128 -14.24 -26.42 13.93
CA ILE A 128 -13.79 -27.78 13.68
C ILE A 128 -14.58 -28.75 14.55
N ILE A 129 -14.92 -28.45 15.81
CA ILE A 129 -15.83 -29.27 16.62
C ILE A 129 -17.24 -29.23 16.04
N ILE A 130 -17.75 -28.07 15.60
CA ILE A 130 -19.04 -27.97 14.93
C ILE A 130 -19.00 -28.68 13.56
N GLY A 131 -17.91 -28.53 12.80
CA GLY A 131 -17.70 -29.14 11.49
C GLY A 131 -17.44 -30.66 11.54
N LEU A 132 -16.68 -31.15 12.53
CA LEU A 132 -16.55 -32.58 12.84
C LEU A 132 -17.84 -33.09 13.44
N SER A 133 -18.56 -32.35 14.28
CA SER A 133 -19.86 -32.81 14.78
C SER A 133 -20.85 -32.94 13.62
N ILE A 134 -20.86 -32.02 12.66
CA ILE A 134 -21.71 -32.11 11.46
C ILE A 134 -21.21 -33.21 10.51
N CYS A 135 -19.90 -33.33 10.26
CA CYS A 135 -19.32 -34.39 9.41
C CYS A 135 -19.46 -35.78 10.05
N VAL A 136 -19.34 -35.90 11.37
CA VAL A 136 -19.56 -37.16 12.09
C VAL A 136 -21.04 -37.46 12.13
N PHE A 137 -21.93 -36.48 12.30
CA PHE A 137 -23.37 -36.70 12.23
C PHE A 137 -23.81 -37.10 10.80
N THR A 138 -23.29 -36.46 9.75
CA THR A 138 -23.56 -36.85 8.36
C THR A 138 -22.86 -38.16 7.98
N CYS A 139 -21.63 -38.43 8.42
CA CYS A 139 -20.96 -39.72 8.23
C CYS A 139 -21.70 -40.85 8.97
N VAL A 140 -22.13 -40.64 10.21
CA VAL A 140 -22.87 -41.67 10.97
C VAL A 140 -24.21 -41.93 10.31
N VAL A 141 -24.94 -40.90 9.86
CA VAL A 141 -26.20 -41.06 9.11
C VAL A 141 -25.98 -41.71 7.73
N SER A 142 -24.90 -41.38 7.03
CA SER A 142 -24.56 -41.99 5.73
C SER A 142 -24.02 -43.42 5.87
N VAL A 143 -23.27 -43.75 6.92
CA VAL A 143 -22.76 -45.11 7.21
C VAL A 143 -23.89 -46.01 7.70
N PHE A 144 -24.80 -45.50 8.55
CA PHE A 144 -26.05 -46.21 8.87
C PHE A 144 -26.91 -46.38 7.61
N GLY A 145 -27.00 -45.37 6.75
CA GLY A 145 -27.64 -45.48 5.43
C GLY A 145 -27.01 -46.56 4.55
N MET A 146 -25.67 -46.63 4.46
CA MET A 146 -24.96 -47.67 3.70
C MET A 146 -25.20 -49.10 4.22
N LEU A 147 -25.45 -49.26 5.52
CA LEU A 147 -25.80 -50.54 6.16
C LEU A 147 -27.24 -51.00 5.85
N PHE A 148 -28.13 -50.09 5.43
CA PHE A 148 -29.54 -50.37 5.14
C PHE A 148 -29.95 -50.15 3.67
N LEU A 149 -28.99 -49.86 2.77
CA LEU A 149 -29.26 -49.69 1.34
C LEU A 149 -29.26 -51.04 0.60
N PRO A 150 -30.34 -51.38 -0.12
CA PRO A 150 -30.55 -52.72 -0.64
C PRO A 150 -29.74 -53.06 -1.90
N THR A 151 -29.10 -52.08 -2.56
CA THR A 151 -28.41 -52.29 -3.85
C THR A 151 -27.00 -51.67 -3.90
N ASP A 152 -26.11 -52.27 -4.69
CA ASP A 152 -24.73 -51.78 -4.90
C ASP A 152 -24.68 -50.41 -5.61
N GLU A 153 -25.69 -50.09 -6.41
CA GLU A 153 -25.79 -48.84 -7.15
C GLU A 153 -26.05 -47.65 -6.22
N ASP A 154 -26.90 -47.84 -5.20
CA ASP A 154 -27.16 -46.83 -4.18
C ASP A 154 -25.92 -46.54 -3.32
N ARG A 155 -25.14 -47.58 -2.98
CA ARG A 155 -23.87 -47.43 -2.25
C ARG A 155 -22.83 -46.65 -3.06
N ALA A 156 -22.74 -46.91 -4.38
CA ALA A 156 -21.86 -46.17 -5.27
C ALA A 156 -22.26 -44.69 -5.37
N LYS A 157 -23.57 -44.39 -5.44
CA LYS A 157 -24.10 -43.03 -5.47
C LYS A 157 -23.80 -42.24 -4.20
N VAL A 158 -23.93 -42.86 -3.02
CA VAL A 158 -23.58 -42.24 -1.72
C VAL A 158 -22.08 -41.98 -1.63
N ARG A 159 -21.23 -42.91 -2.09
CA ARG A 159 -19.78 -42.70 -2.11
C ARG A 159 -19.37 -41.54 -3.02
N LYS A 160 -20.00 -41.43 -4.19
CA LYS A 160 -19.75 -40.33 -5.13
C LYS A 160 -20.16 -38.98 -4.53
N THR A 161 -21.37 -38.88 -3.98
CA THR A 161 -21.84 -37.64 -3.33
C THR A 161 -20.97 -37.23 -2.14
N TYR A 162 -20.49 -38.18 -1.33
CA TYR A 162 -19.52 -37.87 -0.26
C TYR A 162 -18.19 -37.34 -0.81
N ALA A 163 -17.67 -37.93 -1.88
CA ALA A 163 -16.44 -37.46 -2.52
C ALA A 163 -16.60 -36.03 -3.07
N ASP A 164 -17.70 -35.75 -3.77
CA ASP A 164 -18.01 -34.43 -4.33
C ASP A 164 -18.12 -33.36 -3.22
N VAL A 165 -18.76 -33.70 -2.09
CA VAL A 165 -18.87 -32.82 -0.91
C VAL A 165 -17.49 -32.58 -0.27
N MET A 166 -16.67 -33.62 -0.15
CA MET A 166 -15.32 -33.51 0.42
C MET A 166 -14.40 -32.64 -0.44
N GLU A 167 -14.47 -32.78 -1.77
CA GLU A 167 -13.72 -31.95 -2.71
C GLU A 167 -14.15 -30.47 -2.61
N THR A 168 -15.45 -30.22 -2.49
CA THR A 168 -16.00 -28.87 -2.28
C THR A 168 -15.49 -28.25 -0.98
N TYR A 169 -15.47 -29.02 0.12
CA TYR A 169 -14.95 -28.55 1.41
C TYR A 169 -13.45 -28.23 1.33
N GLN A 170 -12.65 -29.10 0.70
CA GLN A 170 -11.21 -28.87 0.53
C GLN A 170 -10.92 -27.60 -0.27
N SER A 171 -11.70 -27.35 -1.33
CA SER A 171 -11.61 -26.12 -2.13
C SER A 171 -11.92 -24.87 -1.29
N GLN A 172 -13.03 -24.88 -0.54
CA GLN A 172 -13.40 -23.77 0.34
C GLN A 172 -12.37 -23.52 1.44
N TYR A 173 -11.82 -24.58 2.03
CA TYR A 173 -10.76 -24.49 3.02
C TYR A 173 -9.47 -23.89 2.44
N ALA A 174 -9.10 -24.27 1.22
CA ALA A 174 -7.95 -23.70 0.51
C ALA A 174 -8.15 -22.20 0.23
N MET A 175 -9.35 -21.80 -0.22
CA MET A 175 -9.70 -20.39 -0.41
C MET A 175 -9.63 -19.60 0.90
N TYR A 176 -10.16 -20.15 1.99
CA TYR A 176 -10.09 -19.54 3.30
C TYR A 176 -8.64 -19.37 3.77
N LYS A 177 -7.80 -20.41 3.60
CA LYS A 177 -6.38 -20.33 3.94
C LYS A 177 -5.66 -19.24 3.15
N ALA A 178 -5.91 -19.16 1.84
CA ALA A 178 -5.34 -18.12 0.99
C ALA A 178 -5.77 -16.71 1.46
N TRP A 179 -7.04 -16.54 1.84
CA TRP A 179 -7.53 -15.29 2.40
C TRP A 179 -6.83 -14.90 3.72
N LEU A 180 -6.57 -15.88 4.61
CA LEU A 180 -5.83 -15.62 5.85
C LEU A 180 -4.39 -15.14 5.58
N ASP A 181 -3.74 -15.70 4.55
CA ASP A 181 -2.40 -15.29 4.15
C ASP A 181 -2.42 -13.88 3.55
N GLU A 182 -3.45 -13.54 2.76
CA GLU A 182 -3.65 -12.18 2.23
C GLU A 182 -3.92 -11.16 3.33
N ASP A 183 -4.76 -11.49 4.32
CA ASP A 183 -5.07 -10.62 5.46
C ASP A 183 -3.84 -10.38 6.35
N ALA A 184 -3.00 -11.41 6.56
CA ALA A 184 -1.73 -11.27 7.26
C ALA A 184 -0.74 -10.38 6.49
N ARG A 185 -0.63 -10.56 5.17
CA ARG A 185 0.19 -9.70 4.30
C ARG A 185 -0.27 -8.24 4.35
N ALA A 186 -1.57 -8.00 4.24
CA ALA A 186 -2.13 -6.65 4.30
C ALA A 186 -1.86 -5.98 5.65
N SER A 187 -2.02 -6.72 6.76
CA SER A 187 -1.69 -6.24 8.11
C SER A 187 -0.21 -5.87 8.25
N ALA A 188 0.70 -6.71 7.74
CA ALA A 188 2.13 -6.44 7.77
C ALA A 188 2.50 -5.20 6.96
N ILE A 189 1.88 -4.99 5.79
CA ILE A 189 2.09 -3.77 4.97
C ILE A 189 1.61 -2.54 5.74
N LEU A 190 0.43 -2.59 6.36
CA LEU A 190 -0.11 -1.48 7.14
C LEU A 190 0.83 -1.13 8.29
N VAL A 191 1.25 -2.10 9.10
CA VAL A 191 2.17 -1.88 10.22
C VAL A 191 3.54 -1.37 9.74
N ALA A 192 4.08 -1.90 8.64
CA ALA A 192 5.37 -1.47 8.09
C ALA A 192 5.33 -0.07 7.49
N SER A 193 4.17 0.40 7.05
CA SER A 193 3.97 1.75 6.52
C SER A 193 3.82 2.83 7.60
N MET A 194 3.72 2.43 8.87
CA MET A 194 3.50 3.31 10.00
C MET A 194 4.80 3.59 10.77
N GLU A 195 4.83 4.74 11.45
CA GLU A 195 5.91 5.02 12.40
C GLU A 195 5.82 4.09 13.63
N VAL A 196 6.98 3.69 14.14
CA VAL A 196 7.11 2.65 15.20
C VAL A 196 6.33 2.98 16.46
N HIS A 197 6.11 4.25 16.76
CA HIS A 197 5.36 4.68 17.95
C HIS A 197 3.83 4.52 17.80
N LEU A 198 3.32 4.33 16.58
CA LEU A 198 1.89 4.16 16.26
C LEU A 198 1.48 2.70 16.13
N THR A 199 2.42 1.77 16.10
CA THR A 199 2.16 0.34 15.83
C THR A 199 1.67 -0.43 17.06
N GLY A 200 2.02 0.01 18.27
CA GLY A 200 1.70 -0.69 19.52
C GLY A 200 0.20 -0.96 19.73
N ASP A 201 -0.65 0.00 19.39
CA ASP A 201 -2.11 -0.11 19.54
C ASP A 201 -2.75 -1.01 18.45
N VAL A 202 -2.06 -1.19 17.32
CA VAL A 202 -2.62 -1.76 16.10
C VAL A 202 -2.22 -3.22 15.89
N VAL A 203 -1.02 -3.61 16.34
CA VAL A 203 -0.47 -4.98 16.22
C VAL A 203 -1.33 -6.03 16.95
N ILE A 204 -2.14 -5.61 17.92
CA ILE A 204 -3.01 -6.50 18.71
C ILE A 204 -4.29 -6.88 17.94
N LEU A 205 -4.62 -6.17 16.85
CA LEU A 205 -5.87 -6.37 16.12
C LEU A 205 -5.81 -7.61 15.22
N ALA A 206 -6.91 -8.38 15.22
CA ALA A 206 -6.94 -9.74 14.67
C ALA A 206 -7.01 -9.82 13.13
N SER A 207 -7.27 -8.71 12.43
CA SER A 207 -7.35 -8.68 10.97
C SER A 207 -6.96 -7.32 10.40
N ALA A 208 -6.56 -7.30 9.12
CA ALA A 208 -6.24 -6.06 8.42
C ALA A 208 -7.44 -5.11 8.37
N HIS A 209 -8.65 -5.68 8.33
CA HIS A 209 -9.89 -4.91 8.39
C HIS A 209 -10.06 -4.17 9.73
N LEU A 210 -9.79 -4.84 10.85
CA LEU A 210 -9.86 -4.22 12.18
C LEU A 210 -8.78 -3.14 12.36
N VAL A 211 -7.57 -3.41 11.88
CA VAL A 211 -6.48 -2.43 11.81
C VAL A 211 -6.94 -1.17 11.05
N TRP A 212 -7.47 -1.35 9.85
CA TRP A 212 -7.89 -0.25 8.99
C TRP A 212 -9.07 0.55 9.58
N THR A 213 -10.05 -0.11 10.19
CA THR A 213 -11.20 0.56 10.82
C THR A 213 -10.77 1.36 12.04
N HIS A 214 -9.90 0.83 12.89
CA HIS A 214 -9.36 1.55 14.04
C HIS A 214 -8.59 2.81 13.61
N LEU A 215 -7.74 2.70 12.58
CA LEU A 215 -7.00 3.83 12.02
C LEU A 215 -7.96 4.87 11.42
N ARG A 216 -8.97 4.41 10.69
CA ARG A 216 -10.00 5.28 10.13
C ARG A 216 -10.69 6.09 11.23
N ASP A 217 -11.20 5.45 12.27
CA ASP A 217 -11.93 6.15 13.32
C ASP A 217 -11.06 7.17 14.07
N ARG A 218 -9.77 6.85 14.26
CA ARG A 218 -8.83 7.73 14.95
C ARG A 218 -8.41 8.94 14.12
N TYR A 219 -8.22 8.77 12.81
CA TYR A 219 -7.66 9.80 11.93
C TYR A 219 -8.68 10.50 11.02
N VAL A 220 -9.90 9.99 10.85
CA VAL A 220 -10.94 10.62 10.02
C VAL A 220 -11.29 12.02 10.52
N SER A 221 -11.26 12.28 11.84
CA SER A 221 -11.50 13.62 12.41
C SER A 221 -10.45 14.66 11.97
N ILE A 222 -9.22 14.22 11.66
CA ILE A 222 -8.17 15.08 11.08
C ILE A 222 -8.45 15.34 9.59
N GLY A 223 -9.06 14.37 8.89
CA GLY A 223 -9.53 14.53 7.51
C GLY A 223 -10.51 15.69 7.34
N ASP A 224 -11.45 15.87 8.28
CA ASP A 224 -12.41 16.99 8.25
C ASP A 224 -11.73 18.34 8.48
N ALA A 225 -10.75 18.41 9.39
CA ALA A 225 -9.97 19.63 9.62
C ALA A 225 -9.11 20.00 8.39
N LEU A 226 -8.50 19.01 7.75
CA LEU A 226 -7.77 19.18 6.49
C LEU A 226 -8.72 19.61 5.37
N TYR A 227 -9.90 18.99 5.25
CA TYR A 227 -10.91 19.37 4.28
C TYR A 227 -11.34 20.83 4.46
N LEU A 228 -11.63 21.26 5.70
CA LEU A 228 -11.96 22.64 6.01
C LEU A 228 -10.82 23.61 5.69
N ALA A 229 -9.56 23.24 5.97
CA ALA A 229 -8.40 24.05 5.61
C ALA A 229 -8.27 24.21 4.08
N MET A 230 -8.47 23.12 3.32
CA MET A 230 -8.40 23.12 1.87
C MET A 230 -9.54 23.92 1.24
N VAL A 231 -10.77 23.83 1.76
CA VAL A 231 -11.90 24.67 1.32
C VAL A 231 -11.64 26.15 1.58
N ARG A 232 -11.02 26.50 2.72
CA ARG A 232 -10.63 27.90 3.00
C ARG A 232 -9.55 28.38 2.03
N GLN A 233 -8.57 27.54 1.71
CA GLN A 233 -7.55 27.85 0.72
C GLN A 233 -8.16 28.04 -0.67
N GLU A 234 -9.09 27.17 -1.06
CA GLU A 234 -9.87 27.30 -2.29
C GLU A 234 -10.56 28.66 -2.34
N GLN A 235 -11.27 29.08 -1.29
CA GLN A 235 -12.00 30.36 -1.24
C GLN A 235 -11.08 31.59 -1.26
N SER A 236 -9.83 31.46 -0.82
CA SER A 236 -8.87 32.58 -0.78
C SER A 236 -8.37 33.00 -2.16
N LEU A 237 -8.44 32.11 -3.16
CA LEU A 237 -7.93 32.33 -4.50
C LEU A 237 -8.92 33.16 -5.35
N GLN A 238 -8.54 34.39 -5.67
CA GLN A 238 -9.25 35.31 -6.56
C GLN A 238 -8.23 36.03 -7.45
N GLN A 239 -8.61 36.40 -8.68
CA GLN A 239 -7.70 37.08 -9.62
C GLN A 239 -7.13 38.38 -9.06
N ARG A 240 -7.96 39.17 -8.33
CA ARG A 240 -7.57 40.48 -7.77
C ARG A 240 -6.79 41.31 -8.80
N ASP A 241 -5.63 41.85 -8.41
CA ASP A 241 -4.76 42.67 -9.25
C ASP A 241 -3.72 41.85 -10.05
N ALA A 242 -3.74 40.52 -9.95
CA ALA A 242 -2.79 39.66 -10.67
C ALA A 242 -3.09 39.64 -12.17
N LEU A 243 -2.03 39.52 -12.98
CA LEU A 243 -2.16 39.28 -14.43
C LEU A 243 -2.84 37.93 -14.69
N VAL A 244 -3.53 37.73 -15.83
CA VAL A 244 -4.21 36.45 -16.12
C VAL A 244 -3.21 35.29 -16.15
N ASP A 245 -1.96 35.51 -16.56
CA ASP A 245 -0.94 34.46 -16.51
C ASP A 245 -0.49 34.11 -15.08
N GLU A 246 -0.45 35.07 -14.16
CA GLU A 246 -0.18 34.79 -12.74
C GLU A 246 -1.40 34.12 -12.09
N PHE A 247 -2.61 34.60 -12.39
CA PHE A 247 -3.85 33.94 -12.02
C PHE A 247 -3.95 32.53 -12.63
N TYR A 248 -3.40 32.28 -13.81
CA TYR A 248 -3.35 30.97 -14.43
C TYR A 248 -2.48 30.00 -13.64
N THR A 249 -1.31 30.44 -13.15
CA THR A 249 -0.50 29.62 -12.24
C THR A 249 -1.24 29.35 -10.92
N GLN A 250 -1.99 30.33 -10.40
CA GLN A 250 -2.89 30.12 -9.26
C GLN A 250 -4.07 29.18 -9.60
N THR A 251 -4.54 29.17 -10.85
CA THR A 251 -5.59 28.28 -11.34
C THR A 251 -5.10 26.83 -11.44
N THR A 252 -3.82 26.63 -11.81
CA THR A 252 -3.20 25.31 -11.71
C THR A 252 -3.06 24.84 -10.26
N GLN A 253 -2.85 25.75 -9.30
CA GLN A 253 -2.92 25.44 -7.87
C GLN A 253 -4.36 25.09 -7.45
N LEU A 254 -5.38 25.79 -7.96
CA LEU A 254 -6.79 25.49 -7.72
C LEU A 254 -7.17 24.08 -8.19
N SER A 255 -6.69 23.66 -9.37
CA SER A 255 -6.83 22.28 -9.86
C SER A 255 -6.17 21.26 -8.92
N SER A 256 -4.99 21.58 -8.38
CA SER A 256 -4.32 20.76 -7.37
C SER A 256 -5.12 20.66 -6.07
N ILE A 257 -5.70 21.77 -5.59
CA ILE A 257 -6.56 21.81 -4.41
C ILE A 257 -7.82 20.97 -4.62
N TRP A 258 -8.46 21.06 -5.80
CA TRP A 258 -9.62 20.22 -6.13
C TRP A 258 -9.30 18.74 -6.17
N CYS A 259 -8.14 18.34 -6.71
CA CYS A 259 -7.68 16.95 -6.67
C CYS A 259 -7.45 16.47 -5.23
N GLN A 260 -6.91 17.33 -4.37
CA GLN A 260 -6.73 17.00 -2.95
C GLN A 260 -8.07 16.87 -2.24
N LEU A 261 -9.01 17.79 -2.47
CA LEU A 261 -10.38 17.69 -1.94
C LEU A 261 -11.09 16.41 -2.40
N ASP A 262 -10.95 16.02 -3.67
CA ASP A 262 -11.50 14.77 -4.21
C ASP A 262 -10.90 13.53 -3.53
N SER A 263 -9.64 13.58 -3.11
CA SER A 263 -8.99 12.48 -2.38
C SER A 263 -9.43 12.35 -0.92
N LEU A 264 -10.02 13.40 -0.35
CA LEU A 264 -10.52 13.44 1.03
C LEU A 264 -11.98 12.99 1.14
N VAL A 265 -12.71 12.91 0.02
CA VAL A 265 -14.10 12.44 -0.02
C VAL A 265 -14.13 10.90 0.00
N PRO A 266 -15.08 10.25 0.71
CA PRO A 266 -15.20 8.80 0.73
C PRO A 266 -15.28 8.18 -0.68
N ASP A 267 -14.61 7.04 -0.87
CA ASP A 267 -14.61 6.31 -2.14
C ASP A 267 -16.02 5.87 -2.54
N VAL A 268 -16.60 6.61 -3.49
CA VAL A 268 -17.81 6.24 -4.21
C VAL A 268 -17.47 5.42 -5.45
N CYS A 269 -18.39 4.53 -5.84
CA CYS A 269 -18.36 3.70 -7.05
C CYS A 269 -17.81 4.46 -8.29
N ARG A 270 -16.53 4.33 -8.66
CA ARG A 270 -15.95 5.17 -9.74
C ARG A 270 -16.36 4.78 -11.17
N THR A 271 -17.05 3.66 -11.35
CA THR A 271 -17.30 3.03 -12.67
C THR A 271 -18.77 3.05 -13.11
N CYS A 272 -19.72 3.35 -12.22
CA CYS A 272 -21.13 3.38 -12.57
C CYS A 272 -21.57 4.68 -13.26
N LYS A 273 -22.64 4.60 -14.06
CA LYS A 273 -23.21 5.76 -14.79
C LYS A 273 -23.61 6.92 -13.87
N CYS A 274 -24.03 6.65 -12.62
CA CYS A 274 -24.35 7.70 -11.65
C CYS A 274 -23.10 8.50 -11.22
N CYS A 275 -21.94 7.86 -11.08
CA CYS A 275 -20.70 8.54 -10.70
C CYS A 275 -20.04 9.27 -11.88
N GLN A 276 -20.21 8.79 -13.11
CA GLN A 276 -19.87 9.58 -14.31
C GLN A 276 -20.70 10.87 -14.39
N ARG A 277 -22.01 10.78 -14.09
CA ARG A 277 -22.90 11.96 -14.02
C ARG A 277 -22.53 12.92 -12.88
N GLN A 278 -22.18 12.39 -11.71
CA GLN A 278 -21.74 13.19 -10.59
C GLN A 278 -20.44 13.93 -10.90
N ARG A 279 -19.46 13.26 -11.52
CA ARG A 279 -18.18 13.86 -11.93
C ARG A 279 -18.39 14.99 -12.93
N SER A 280 -19.21 14.77 -13.96
CA SER A 280 -19.53 15.81 -14.94
C SER A 280 -20.30 16.99 -14.33
N HIS A 281 -21.14 16.76 -13.31
CA HIS A 281 -21.78 17.84 -12.55
C HIS A 281 -20.79 18.61 -11.65
N MET A 282 -19.81 17.92 -11.04
CA MET A 282 -18.74 18.55 -10.25
C MET A 282 -17.80 19.37 -11.11
N ASP A 283 -17.36 18.85 -12.26
CA ASP A 283 -16.52 19.55 -13.22
C ASP A 283 -17.21 20.81 -13.74
N LEU A 284 -18.52 20.73 -13.99
CA LEU A 284 -19.33 21.89 -14.36
C LEU A 284 -19.32 22.96 -13.26
N ARG A 285 -19.55 22.57 -11.99
CA ARG A 285 -19.53 23.51 -10.87
C ARG A 285 -18.16 24.19 -10.72
N ARG A 286 -17.07 23.46 -10.94
CA ARG A 286 -15.69 23.98 -10.92
C ARG A 286 -15.45 25.02 -12.00
N ILE A 287 -15.98 24.80 -13.21
CA ILE A 287 -15.92 25.79 -14.30
C ILE A 287 -16.65 27.06 -13.91
N TYR A 288 -17.86 26.96 -13.34
CA TYR A 288 -18.58 28.14 -12.86
C TYR A 288 -17.83 28.89 -11.78
N ASP A 289 -17.32 28.18 -10.78
CA ASP A 289 -16.57 28.77 -9.69
C ASP A 289 -15.32 29.52 -10.20
N PHE A 290 -14.57 28.90 -11.13
CA PHE A 290 -13.47 29.56 -11.84
C PHE A 290 -13.90 30.84 -12.56
N LEU A 291 -14.96 30.79 -13.37
CA LEU A 291 -15.46 31.95 -14.12
C LEU A 291 -15.98 33.08 -13.21
N THR A 292 -16.48 32.76 -12.01
CA THR A 292 -16.90 33.77 -11.03
C THR A 292 -15.76 34.49 -10.33
N ARG A 293 -14.54 33.93 -10.35
CA ARG A 293 -13.34 34.49 -9.69
C ARG A 293 -12.52 35.43 -10.59
N LEU A 294 -12.87 35.50 -11.87
CA LEU A 294 -12.30 36.44 -12.83
C LEU A 294 -12.76 37.88 -12.51
N ARG A 295 -11.93 38.87 -12.86
CA ARG A 295 -12.29 40.30 -12.75
C ARG A 295 -13.57 40.62 -13.53
N SER A 296 -14.28 41.66 -13.08
CA SER A 296 -15.50 42.17 -13.73
C SER A 296 -15.29 42.61 -15.18
N GLU A 297 -14.06 42.91 -15.60
CA GLU A 297 -13.72 43.25 -16.99
C GLU A 297 -13.99 42.10 -17.97
N TYR A 298 -13.93 40.86 -17.48
CA TYR A 298 -14.19 39.66 -18.27
C TYR A 298 -15.67 39.27 -18.30
N GLU A 299 -16.59 40.10 -17.76
CA GLU A 299 -18.03 39.82 -17.69
C GLU A 299 -18.63 39.45 -19.06
N SER A 300 -18.24 40.21 -20.10
CA SER A 300 -18.73 39.97 -21.46
C SER A 300 -18.18 38.65 -22.05
N THR A 301 -16.92 38.31 -21.78
CA THR A 301 -16.33 37.02 -22.16
C THR A 301 -16.97 35.88 -21.39
N ARG A 302 -17.26 36.07 -20.10
CA ARG A 302 -17.97 35.11 -19.25
C ARG A 302 -19.37 34.81 -19.81
N ALA A 303 -20.15 35.84 -20.13
CA ALA A 303 -21.47 35.67 -20.74
C ALA A 303 -21.43 34.91 -22.07
N GLN A 304 -20.42 35.18 -22.91
CA GLN A 304 -20.21 34.49 -24.18
C GLN A 304 -19.83 33.00 -23.99
N LEU A 305 -18.92 32.69 -23.07
CA LEU A 305 -18.53 31.32 -22.75
C LEU A 305 -19.70 30.51 -22.16
N LEU A 306 -20.54 31.14 -21.33
CA LEU A 306 -21.71 30.51 -20.71
C LEU A 306 -22.85 30.25 -21.70
N ALA A 307 -22.93 30.99 -22.80
CA ALA A 307 -23.99 30.87 -23.81
C ALA A 307 -23.75 29.76 -24.87
N ARG A 308 -22.56 29.13 -24.89
CA ARG A 308 -22.22 28.10 -25.89
C ARG A 308 -22.78 26.71 -25.55
N HIS A 309 -23.19 25.99 -26.60
CA HIS A 309 -23.60 24.58 -26.54
C HIS A 309 -22.92 23.76 -27.66
N PRO A 310 -22.24 22.64 -27.34
CA PRO A 310 -21.99 22.06 -26.02
C PRO A 310 -21.10 22.97 -25.15
N ARG A 311 -21.12 22.75 -23.84
CA ARG A 311 -20.44 23.61 -22.87
C ARG A 311 -18.92 23.53 -23.06
N VAL A 312 -18.28 24.69 -22.95
CA VAL A 312 -16.83 24.85 -23.06
C VAL A 312 -16.13 24.25 -21.84
N THR A 313 -15.07 23.47 -22.05
CA THR A 313 -14.21 22.96 -20.97
C THR A 313 -13.29 24.06 -20.44
N LEU A 314 -12.73 23.88 -19.24
CA LEU A 314 -11.77 24.82 -18.67
C LEU A 314 -10.59 25.05 -19.63
N MET A 315 -10.11 23.99 -20.29
CA MET A 315 -9.01 24.04 -21.26
C MET A 315 -9.33 24.83 -22.54
N GLU A 316 -10.59 24.88 -22.95
CA GLU A 316 -11.04 25.63 -24.14
C GLU A 316 -11.36 27.10 -23.81
N ALA A 317 -11.80 27.40 -22.57
CA ALA A 317 -12.10 28.77 -22.13
C ALA A 317 -10.83 29.62 -21.91
N LEU A 318 -9.74 28.97 -21.46
CA LEU A 318 -8.47 29.60 -21.12
C LEU A 318 -7.79 30.40 -22.25
N PRO A 319 -7.61 29.87 -23.47
CA PRO A 319 -6.98 30.63 -24.56
C PRO A 319 -7.77 31.88 -24.95
N GLU A 320 -9.11 31.86 -24.88
CA GLU A 320 -9.94 33.02 -25.19
C GLU A 320 -9.80 34.14 -24.16
N ILE A 321 -9.67 33.79 -22.87
CA ILE A 321 -9.43 34.77 -21.79
C ILE A 321 -8.04 35.41 -21.93
N ARG A 322 -7.02 34.61 -22.29
CA ARG A 322 -5.66 35.12 -22.57
C ARG A 322 -5.60 36.08 -23.74
N LEU A 323 -6.27 35.74 -24.86
CA LEU A 323 -6.37 36.60 -26.04
C LEU A 323 -7.01 37.96 -25.70
N ARG A 324 -8.01 37.97 -24.81
CA ARG A 324 -8.68 39.19 -24.34
C ARG A 324 -7.75 40.08 -23.51
N GLU A 325 -6.93 39.50 -22.63
CA GLU A 325 -5.96 40.27 -21.84
C GLU A 325 -4.84 40.85 -22.72
N ALA A 326 -4.30 40.05 -23.65
CA ALA A 326 -3.32 40.52 -24.61
C ALA A 326 -3.86 41.65 -25.52
N GLY A 327 -5.14 41.63 -25.86
CA GLY A 327 -5.81 42.71 -26.60
C GLY A 327 -6.10 43.97 -25.78
N ALA A 328 -6.26 43.85 -24.45
CA ALA A 328 -6.50 44.98 -23.55
C ALA A 328 -5.22 45.78 -23.24
N LEU A 329 -4.04 45.13 -23.29
CA LEU A 329 -2.73 45.78 -23.12
C LEU A 329 -2.27 46.61 -24.33
N VAL A 330 -3.03 46.62 -25.45
CA VAL A 330 -2.64 47.28 -26.72
C VAL A 330 -3.46 48.55 -27.00
N LEU A 331 -3.75 49.36 -25.98
CA LEU A 331 -4.11 50.77 -26.21
C LEU A 331 -3.31 51.68 -25.28
N PRO A 332 -2.40 52.47 -25.86
CA PRO A 332 -2.71 53.89 -25.98
C PRO A 332 -2.62 54.40 -27.42
N SER A 333 -3.71 55.06 -27.82
CA SER A 333 -3.77 56.29 -28.61
C SER A 333 -2.55 56.68 -29.46
N GLY A 334 -2.77 56.65 -30.78
CA GLY A 334 -2.24 57.62 -31.74
C GLY A 334 -0.89 57.29 -32.40
N CYS A 335 -0.92 56.75 -33.62
CA CYS A 335 -0.29 57.39 -34.78
C CYS A 335 -0.48 56.55 -36.05
N SER A 336 -0.72 57.27 -37.14
CA SER A 336 -0.99 56.83 -38.49
C SER A 336 0.27 56.55 -39.32
N TYR A 337 0.13 55.70 -40.35
CA TYR A 337 0.99 55.48 -41.53
C TYR A 337 2.41 54.90 -41.31
N TYR A 338 2.69 53.72 -41.87
CA TYR A 338 3.32 53.56 -43.20
C TYR A 338 3.56 52.07 -43.51
N SER A 339 3.18 51.67 -44.72
CA SER A 339 3.48 50.39 -45.35
C SER A 339 4.92 50.36 -45.86
N PHE A 340 5.64 49.25 -45.67
CA PHE A 340 6.72 48.69 -46.53
C PHE A 340 6.98 47.27 -45.97
N GLY A 341 6.96 46.16 -46.71
CA GLY A 341 7.44 45.94 -48.07
C GLY A 341 8.63 44.97 -48.00
N THR A 342 8.34 43.66 -48.12
CA THR A 342 9.14 42.54 -48.68
C THR A 342 10.67 42.65 -48.80
N PHE A 343 11.40 41.58 -48.43
CA PHE A 343 12.38 40.80 -49.25
C PHE A 343 12.87 39.63 -48.34
N ILE A 344 12.50 38.36 -48.61
CA ILE A 344 13.25 37.34 -49.41
C ILE A 344 14.60 37.00 -48.75
N THR A 345 15.07 35.78 -48.50
CA THR A 345 14.74 34.35 -48.69
C THR A 345 15.97 33.64 -48.10
N ASP A 346 15.87 32.49 -47.43
CA ASP A 346 16.63 31.31 -47.89
C ASP A 346 16.07 30.03 -47.29
N SER A 347 16.00 29.03 -48.15
CA SER A 347 15.06 27.92 -48.14
C SER A 347 15.86 26.62 -48.14
N ARG A 348 16.19 26.09 -46.95
CA ARG A 348 16.85 24.76 -46.82
C ARG A 348 16.45 23.89 -45.63
N PHE A 349 15.41 24.23 -44.87
CA PHE A 349 14.87 23.31 -43.84
C PHE A 349 13.40 22.91 -44.03
N LEU A 350 12.80 23.28 -45.17
CA LEU A 350 11.47 22.86 -45.61
C LEU A 350 11.37 21.36 -46.00
N TYR A 351 12.45 20.58 -45.84
CA TYR A 351 12.51 19.18 -46.28
C TYR A 351 12.31 18.12 -45.19
N PHE A 352 12.17 18.51 -43.91
CA PHE A 352 12.02 17.54 -42.81
C PHE A 352 10.61 17.44 -42.18
N ALA A 353 9.68 18.34 -42.53
CA ALA A 353 8.37 18.41 -41.89
C ALA A 353 7.20 17.83 -42.71
N ILE A 354 7.43 17.40 -43.97
CA ILE A 354 6.34 17.05 -44.90
C ILE A 354 6.13 15.53 -45.05
N THR A 355 6.97 14.66 -44.46
CA THR A 355 6.89 13.20 -44.66
C THR A 355 6.28 12.39 -43.51
N TYR A 356 6.05 12.96 -42.32
CA TYR A 356 5.46 12.21 -41.19
C TYR A 356 3.96 12.47 -40.94
N PHE A 357 3.34 13.39 -41.70
CA PHE A 357 1.94 13.76 -41.52
C PHE A 357 0.96 12.99 -42.42
N PHE A 358 1.40 12.00 -43.21
CA PHE A 358 0.54 11.38 -44.24
C PHE A 358 0.44 9.84 -44.27
N THR A 359 0.91 9.09 -43.26
CA THR A 359 0.90 7.61 -43.35
C THR A 359 0.39 6.81 -42.14
N SER A 360 -0.40 7.38 -41.22
CA SER A 360 -1.12 6.52 -40.23
C SER A 360 -2.47 7.08 -39.76
N CYS A 361 -3.17 7.76 -40.67
CA CYS A 361 -4.61 8.02 -40.52
C CYS A 361 -5.34 7.42 -41.74
N ALA A 362 -5.42 6.09 -41.77
CA ALA A 362 -6.40 5.31 -42.52
C ALA A 362 -6.25 3.84 -42.13
N ILE A 363 -7.39 3.15 -41.99
CA ILE A 363 -7.59 1.75 -41.53
C ILE A 363 -7.81 1.71 -40.01
N TYR A 364 -9.03 2.03 -39.53
CA TYR A 364 -10.13 1.07 -39.26
C TYR A 364 -9.65 -0.10 -38.38
N GLN A 365 -10.25 -0.44 -37.24
CA GLN A 365 -11.67 -0.51 -36.90
C GLN A 365 -11.80 -0.83 -35.40
#